data_AF-A0AAN9A4C5-F1
#
_entry.id   AF-A0AAN9A4C5-F1
#
_cell.length_a   1.000
_cell.length_b   1.000
_cell.length_c   1.000
_cell.angle_alpha   90.00
_cell.angle_beta   90.00
_cell.angle_gamma   90.00
#
_symmetry.space_group_name_H-M   'P 1'
#
loop_
_entity.id
_entity.type
_entity.pdbx_description
1 polymer ?
#
loop_
_entity_poly.entity_id
_entity_poly.type
_entity_poly.pdbx_seq_one_letter_code
_entity_poly.pdbx_strand_id
1 'polypeptide(L)'
;MKAKLSGVVAANLDWSPEDSYRFKELVEYRELVSVVTSIERETDTDELVLYLRLVDTSYPKVDVYIDNILIQENRARKLEL
;
A
#
# COMPACT_ATOMS: atom_id res chain seq x y z
N MET A 1 11.90 1.69 10.14
CA MET A 1 11.26 0.46 9.65
C MET A 1 10.66 0.77 8.29
N LYS A 2 11.07 0.06 7.24
CA LYS A 2 10.57 0.27 5.87
C LYS A 2 9.39 -0.64 5.59
N ALA A 3 8.43 -0.17 4.80
CA ALA A 3 7.28 -0.96 4.38
C ALA A 3 6.87 -0.66 2.93
N LYS A 4 6.26 -1.64 2.27
CA LYS A 4 5.68 -1.55 0.92
C LYS A 4 4.25 -2.08 0.94
N LEU A 5 3.39 -1.52 0.10
CA LEU A 5 2.06 -2.08 -0.12
C LEU A 5 2.19 -3.38 -0.91
N SER A 6 1.65 -4.46 -0.38
CA SER A 6 1.78 -5.80 -0.95
C SER A 6 0.87 -6.02 -2.15
N GLY A 7 1.33 -6.80 -3.13
CA GLY A 7 0.51 -7.28 -4.24
C GLY A 7 0.10 -6.23 -5.29
N VAL A 8 0.65 -5.01 -5.24
CA VAL A 8 0.37 -3.96 -6.21
C VAL A 8 1.64 -3.26 -6.69
N VAL A 9 1.57 -2.73 -7.90
CA VAL A 9 2.59 -1.88 -8.53
C VAL A 9 1.94 -0.67 -9.19
N ALA A 10 2.73 0.35 -9.50
CA ALA A 10 2.25 1.53 -10.21
C ALA A 10 1.58 1.15 -11.54
N ALA A 11 0.47 1.81 -11.85
CA ALA A 11 -0.24 1.59 -13.10
C ALA A 11 0.56 2.09 -14.31
N ASN A 12 1.34 3.17 -14.14
CA ASN A 12 2.02 3.89 -15.22
C ASN A 12 3.55 3.86 -15.10
N LEU A 13 4.13 2.65 -15.04
CA LEU A 13 5.56 2.36 -14.86
C LEU A 13 6.15 2.75 -13.49
N ASP A 14 5.82 3.92 -12.97
CA ASP A 14 6.28 4.42 -11.68
C ASP A 14 5.17 5.21 -10.94
N TRP A 15 5.35 5.40 -9.64
CA TRP A 15 4.44 6.17 -8.80
C TRP A 15 4.63 7.66 -9.04
N SER A 16 3.58 8.34 -9.48
CA SER A 16 3.62 9.79 -9.63
C SER A 16 3.58 10.51 -8.27
N PRO A 17 3.97 11.79 -8.20
CA PRO A 17 3.73 12.63 -7.03
C PRO A 17 2.25 12.67 -6.63
N GLU A 18 1.34 12.67 -7.60
CA GLU A 18 -0.11 12.66 -7.39
C GLU A 18 -0.58 11.35 -6.76
N ASP A 19 0.00 10.21 -7.14
CA ASP A 19 -0.29 8.91 -6.51
C ASP A 19 0.20 8.88 -5.07
N SER A 20 1.38 9.44 -4.82
CA SER A 20 1.94 9.57 -3.47
C SER A 20 1.07 10.46 -2.59
N TYR A 21 0.58 11.59 -3.13
CA TYR A 21 -0.33 12.48 -2.42
C TYR A 21 -1.66 11.78 -2.12
N ARG A 22 -2.23 11.07 -3.09
CA ARG A 22 -3.47 10.33 -2.89
C ARG A 22 -3.31 9.23 -1.84
N PHE A 23 -2.23 8.45 -1.91
CA PHE A 23 -1.95 7.43 -0.91
C PHE A 23 -1.86 8.06 0.48
N LYS A 24 -1.19 9.22 0.61
CA LYS A 24 -1.14 9.97 1.87
C LYS A 24 -2.53 10.32 2.39
N GLU A 25 -3.44 10.85 1.57
CA GLU A 25 -4.82 11.16 2.00
C GLU A 25 -5.60 9.93 2.49
N LEU A 26 -5.29 8.76 1.93
CA LEU A 26 -5.93 7.50 2.29
C LEU A 26 -5.41 6.92 3.61
N VAL A 27 -4.23 7.33 4.07
CA VAL A 27 -3.59 6.75 5.27
C VAL A 27 -3.39 7.74 6.41
N GLU A 28 -3.27 9.03 6.12
CA GLU A 28 -3.01 10.07 7.12
C GLU A 28 -4.26 10.32 7.97
N TYR A 29 -4.08 10.35 9.29
CA TYR A 29 -5.17 10.56 10.26
C TYR A 29 -6.31 9.52 10.15
N ARG A 30 -5.98 8.28 9.75
CA ARG A 30 -6.90 7.13 9.71
C ARG A 30 -6.54 6.09 10.75
N GLU A 31 -7.53 5.32 11.16
CA GLU A 31 -7.36 4.12 11.98
C GLU A 31 -7.09 2.96 11.02
N LEU A 32 -5.83 2.56 10.90
CA LEU A 32 -5.40 1.51 9.98
C LEU A 32 -5.04 0.24 10.75
N VAL A 33 -5.53 -0.89 10.23
CA VAL A 33 -4.97 -2.20 10.52
C VAL A 33 -4.03 -2.59 9.39
N SER A 34 -2.91 -3.22 9.75
CA SER A 34 -1.97 -3.77 8.78
C SER A 34 -1.86 -5.29 8.92
N VAL A 35 -1.87 -5.99 7.79
CA VAL A 35 -1.58 -7.43 7.71
C VAL A 35 -0.21 -7.58 7.06
N VAL A 36 0.75 -8.17 7.79
CA VAL A 36 2.08 -8.49 7.26
C VAL A 36 1.95 -9.69 6.34
N THR A 37 2.26 -9.52 5.06
CA THR A 37 2.21 -10.60 4.06
C THR A 37 3.56 -11.27 3.86
N SER A 38 4.65 -10.50 3.92
CA SER A 38 6.03 -11.00 3.86
C SER A 38 6.99 -10.03 4.54
N ILE A 39 8.17 -10.56 4.87
CA ILE A 39 9.32 -9.79 5.37
C ILE A 39 10.49 -10.16 4.46
N GLU A 40 11.07 -9.17 3.80
CA GLU A 40 12.19 -9.38 2.88
C GLU A 40 13.37 -8.48 3.27
N ARG A 41 14.59 -8.89 2.90
CA ARG A 41 15.77 -8.05 3.01
C ARG A 41 16.00 -7.34 1.68
N GLU A 42 16.14 -6.02 1.73
CA GLU A 42 16.52 -5.22 0.57
C GLU A 42 17.98 -5.51 0.22
N THR A 43 18.23 -5.98 -1.00
CA THR A 43 19.52 -6.55 -1.43
C THR A 43 20.67 -5.55 -1.29
N ASP A 44 20.40 -4.26 -1.47
CA ASP A 44 21.41 -3.22 -1.50
C ASP A 44 21.78 -2.68 -0.11
N THR A 45 20.87 -2.77 0.86
CA THR A 45 21.00 -2.11 2.17
C THR A 45 21.04 -3.07 3.35
N ASP A 46 20.74 -4.36 3.12
CA ASP A 46 20.50 -5.39 4.14
C ASP A 46 19.39 -5.00 5.16
N GLU A 47 18.57 -4.01 4.82
CA GLU A 47 17.46 -3.58 5.67
C GLU A 47 16.23 -4.48 5.49
N LEU A 48 15.52 -4.73 6.58
CA LEU A 48 14.24 -5.45 6.54
C LEU A 48 13.12 -4.52 6.04
N VAL A 49 12.41 -4.98 5.02
CA VAL A 49 11.23 -4.34 4.43
C VAL A 49 10.01 -5.23 4.68
N LEU A 50 8.98 -4.64 5.30
CA LEU A 50 7.70 -5.30 5.50
C LEU A 50 6.80 -5.10 4.29
N TYR A 51 6.20 -6.17 3.77
CA TYR A 51 5.11 -6.04 2.81
C TYR A 51 3.80 -6.14 3.55
N LEU A 52 2.97 -5.13 3.39
CA LEU A 52 1.76 -4.94 4.18
C LEU A 52 0.54 -4.84 3.28
N ARG A 53 -0.57 -5.40 3.73
CA ARG A 53 -1.90 -4.96 3.28
C ARG A 53 -2.45 -3.98 4.31
N LEU A 54 -2.92 -2.83 3.85
CA LEU A 54 -3.51 -1.80 4.70
C LEU A 54 -5.02 -1.79 4.56
N VAL A 55 -5.70 -1.73 5.71
CA VAL A 55 -7.16 -1.68 5.82
C VAL A 55 -7.52 -0.51 6.72
N ASP A 56 -8.26 0.47 6.19
CA ASP A 56 -8.87 1.55 6.96
C ASP A 56 -10.12 1.02 7.65
N THR A 57 -10.10 1.06 8.99
CA THR A 57 -11.14 0.61 9.90
C THR A 57 -11.76 1.77 10.68
N SER A 58 -11.53 3.03 10.26
CA SER A 58 -12.13 4.22 10.88
C SER A 58 -13.66 4.22 10.85
N TYR A 59 -14.28 3.39 10.02
CA TYR A 59 -15.73 3.26 9.92
C TYR A 59 -16.19 1.94 10.58
N PRO A 60 -17.04 1.98 11.64
CA PRO A 60 -17.38 0.80 12.45
C PRO A 60 -18.01 -0.41 11.75
N LYS A 61 -18.38 -0.30 10.48
CA LYS A 61 -19.11 -1.33 9.73
C LYS A 61 -18.50 -1.63 8.37
N VAL A 62 -17.45 -0.92 7.98
CA VAL A 62 -16.89 -1.00 6.63
C VAL A 62 -15.38 -0.93 6.73
N ASP A 63 -14.77 -2.03 6.32
CA ASP A 63 -13.34 -2.09 6.10
C ASP A 63 -13.02 -1.60 4.68
N VAL A 64 -12.10 -0.65 4.59
CA VAL A 64 -11.69 -0.04 3.33
C VAL A 64 -10.27 -0.45 2.99
N TYR A 65 -10.13 -1.25 1.95
CA TYR A 65 -8.85 -1.80 1.51
C TYR A 65 -8.12 -0.80 0.60
N ILE A 66 -6.95 -0.34 1.01
CA ILE A 66 -6.24 0.76 0.33
C ILE A 66 -5.75 0.36 -1.07
N ASP A 67 -5.28 -0.89 -1.23
CA ASP A 67 -4.93 -1.48 -2.52
C ASP A 67 -6.10 -1.45 -3.51
N ASN A 68 -7.31 -1.78 -3.05
CA ASN A 68 -8.50 -1.76 -3.91
C ASN A 68 -8.84 -0.34 -4.39
N ILE A 69 -8.74 0.68 -3.53
CA ILE A 69 -8.99 2.08 -3.95
C ILE A 69 -7.99 2.49 -5.02
N LEU A 70 -6.69 2.25 -4.79
CA LEU A 70 -5.66 2.64 -5.75
C LEU A 70 -5.84 1.95 -7.12
N ILE A 71 -6.28 0.69 -7.12
CA ILE A 71 -6.60 -0.03 -8.36
C ILE A 71 -7.84 0.57 -9.04
N GLN A 72 -8.92 0.83 -8.29
CA GLN A 72 -10.14 1.42 -8.84
C GLN A 72 -9.92 2.82 -9.42
N GLU A 73 -9.00 3.58 -8.83
CA GLU A 73 -8.60 4.90 -9.32
C GLU A 73 -7.58 4.85 -10.48
N ASN A 74 -7.22 3.66 -11.00
CA ASN A 74 -6.19 3.44 -12.04
C ASN A 74 -4.80 3.99 -11.67
N ARG A 75 -4.49 4.03 -10.38
CA ARG A 75 -3.17 4.43 -9.85
C ARG A 75 -2.24 3.25 -9.66
N ALA A 76 -2.83 2.13 -9.27
CA ALA A 76 -2.16 0.86 -9.09
C ALA A 76 -2.75 -0.21 -10.00
N ARG A 77 -1.98 -1.27 -10.22
CA ARG A 77 -2.48 -2.54 -10.76
C ARG A 77 -1.97 -3.68 -9.91
N LYS A 78 -2.64 -4.82 -9.98
CA LYS A 78 -2.16 -6.04 -9.33
C LYS A 78 -0.78 -6.41 -9.89
N LEU A 79 0.09 -6.84 -8.98
CA LEU A 79 1.32 -7.51 -9.36
C LEU A 79 0.95 -8.94 -9.79
N GLU A 80 1.00 -9.19 -11.09
CA GLU A 80 0.93 -10.55 -11.63
C GLU A 80 2.30 -11.21 -11.37
N LEU A 81 2.27 -12.42 -10.79
CA LEU A 81 3.46 -13.24 -10.49
C LEU A 81 3.90 -14.04 -11.72
#